data_AF-A0A7X2PLR9-F1
#
_entry.id   AF-A0A7X2PLR9-F1
#
_cell.length_a   1.000
_cell.length_b   1.000
_cell.length_c   1.000
_cell.angle_alpha   90.00
_cell.angle_beta   90.00
_cell.angle_gamma   90.00
#
_symmetry.space_group_name_H-M   'P 1'
#
loop_
_entity.id
_entity.type
_entity.pdbx_description
1 polymer ?
#
loop_
_entity_poly.entity_id
_entity_poly.type
_entity_poly.pdbx_seq_one_letter_code
_entity_poly.pdbx_strand_id
1 'polypeptide(L)' 'VSQDRVELQEIFTFERLGVNDAGKVFGRFKGTGVQPKILERLRISGITLPPSIFEEVLPVNM' A
#
# COMPACT_ATOMS: atom_id res chain seq x y z
N VAL A 1 -1.86 34.24 2.95
CA VAL A 1 -2.56 33.12 3.63
C VAL A 1 -1.90 31.84 3.16
N SER A 2 -1.13 31.18 4.01
CA SER A 2 -0.55 29.86 3.70
C SER A 2 -1.70 28.87 3.57
N GLN A 3 -1.87 28.25 2.40
CA GLN A 3 -2.83 27.15 2.25
C GLN A 3 -2.25 25.92 2.93
N ASP A 4 -2.74 25.59 4.13
CA ASP A 4 -2.54 24.27 4.73
C ASP A 4 -3.33 23.24 3.92
N ARG A 5 -2.70 22.69 2.89
CA ARG A 5 -3.30 21.66 2.03
C ARG A 5 -2.87 20.29 2.51
N VAL A 6 -3.83 19.50 2.97
CA VAL A 6 -3.65 18.07 3.24
C VAL A 6 -3.99 17.30 1.97
N GLU A 7 -3.09 16.42 1.55
CA GLU A 7 -3.30 15.51 0.42
C GLU A 7 -3.36 14.08 0.93
N LEU A 8 -4.33 13.32 0.42
CA LEU A 8 -4.42 11.88 0.62
C LEU A 8 -3.88 11.18 -0.63
N GLN A 9 -2.97 10.23 -0.42
CA GLN A 9 -2.43 9.39 -1.49
C GLN A 9 -2.51 7.94 -1.03
N GLU A 10 -3.13 7.09 -1.85
CA GLU A 10 -3.14 5.65 -1.60
C GLU A 10 -1.78 5.06 -1.97
N ILE A 11 -1.13 4.41 -1.01
CA ILE A 11 0.16 3.72 -1.20
C ILE A 11 -0.05 2.22 -1.39
N PHE A 12 -1.05 1.67 -0.70
CA PHE A 12 -1.46 0.28 -0.78
C PHE A 12 -2.97 0.21 -0.86
N THR A 13 -3.48 -0.77 -1.60
CA THR A 13 -4.91 -1.03 -1.67
C THR A 13 -5.19 -2.53 -1.60
N PHE A 14 -6.39 -2.86 -1.13
CA PHE A 14 -6.89 -4.23 -1.16
C PHE A 14 -7.96 -4.35 -2.23
N GLU A 15 -7.72 -5.23 -3.20
CA GLU A 15 -8.68 -5.57 -4.24
C GLU A 15 -9.42 -6.86 -3.84
N ARG A 16 -10.70 -6.72 -3.48
CA ARG A 16 -11.59 -7.87 -3.28
C ARG A 16 -11.90 -8.51 -4.62
N LEU A 17 -11.61 -9.80 -4.75
CA LEU A 17 -11.86 -10.55 -5.99
C LEU A 17 -13.13 -11.40 -5.90
N GLY A 18 -13.54 -11.82 -4.70
CA GLY A 18 -14.78 -12.58 -4.55
C GLY A 18 -15.00 -13.12 -3.15
N VAL A 19 -15.88 -14.11 -3.08
CA VAL A 19 -16.13 -14.94 -1.90
C VAL A 19 -16.03 -16.39 -2.35
N ASN A 20 -15.31 -17.22 -1.61
CA ASN A 20 -15.20 -18.64 -1.90
C ASN A 20 -16.41 -19.42 -1.34
N ASP A 21 -16.48 -20.71 -1.64
CA ASP A 21 -17.61 -21.57 -1.25
C ASP A 21 -17.76 -21.73 0.28
N ALA A 22 -16.71 -21.44 1.05
CA ALA A 22 -16.75 -21.41 2.51
C ALA A 22 -17.26 -20.06 3.06
N GLY A 23 -17.73 -19.16 2.20
CA GLY A 23 -18.22 -17.83 2.59
C GLY A 23 -17.11 -16.83 2.92
N LYS A 24 -15.85 -17.14 2.60
CA LYS A 24 -14.72 -16.28 2.94
C LYS A 24 -14.27 -15.41 1.78
N VAL A 25 -13.88 -14.18 2.10
CA VAL A 25 -13.42 -13.20 1.10
C VAL A 25 -12.00 -13.54 0.66
N PHE A 26 -11.79 -13.58 -0.66
CA PHE A 26 -10.45 -13.62 -1.24
C PHE A 26 -10.19 -12.38 -2.09
N GLY A 27 -8.93 -11.99 -2.15
CA GLY A 27 -8.49 -10.78 -2.82
C GLY A 27 -6.99 -10.69 -2.91
N ARG A 28 -6.48 -9.48 -3.12
CA ARG A 28 -5.04 -9.22 -3.14
C ARG A 28 -4.74 -7.83 -2.59
N PHE A 29 -3.67 -7.72 -1.81
CA PHE A 29 -3.05 -6.43 -1.55
C PHE A 29 -2.16 -6.07 -2.73
N LYS A 30 -2.14 -4.79 -3.10
CA LYS A 30 -1.17 -4.29 -4.07
C LYS A 30 -0.61 -2.95 -3.63
N GLY A 31 0.67 -2.73 -3.94
CA GLY A 31 1.20 -1.39 -4.00
C GLY A 31 0.65 -0.62 -5.21
N THR A 32 0.53 0.69 -5.07
CA THR A 32 0.01 1.58 -6.13
C THR A 32 1.11 2.13 -7.06
N GLY A 33 2.37 1.81 -6.79
CA GLY A 33 3.56 2.41 -7.39
C GLY A 33 3.94 3.77 -6.79
N VAL A 34 3.10 4.35 -5.92
CA VAL A 34 3.38 5.64 -5.30
C VAL A 34 4.47 5.49 -4.25
N GLN A 35 5.56 6.25 -4.42
CA GLN A 35 6.62 6.36 -3.42
C GLN A 35 6.29 7.47 -2.41
N PRO A 36 6.04 7.14 -1.13
CA PRO A 36 5.62 8.14 -0.16
C PRO A 36 6.79 9.02 0.29
N LYS A 37 6.52 10.30 0.53
CA LYS A 37 7.53 11.29 0.99
C LYS A 37 8.22 10.89 2.32
N ILE A 38 7.61 10.02 3.11
CA ILE A 38 8.16 9.55 4.39
C ILE A 38 9.38 8.63 4.23
N LEU A 39 9.64 8.09 3.03
CA LEU A 39 10.77 7.18 2.78
C LEU A 39 12.11 7.77 3.21
N GLU A 40 12.33 9.06 2.99
CA GLU A 40 13.57 9.72 3.39
C GLU A 40 13.74 9.75 4.92
N ARG A 41 12.65 9.97 5.66
CA ARG A 41 12.67 9.93 7.13
C ARG A 41 12.95 8.52 7.65
N LEU A 42 12.38 7.49 7.00
CA LEU A 42 12.66 6.10 7.34
C LEU A 42 14.14 5.78 7.10
N ARG A 43 14.70 6.20 5.97
CA ARG A 43 16.11 6.01 5.63
C ARG A 43 17.04 6.65 6.66
N ILE A 44 16.77 7.90 7.06
CA ILE A 44 17.52 8.60 8.12
C ILE A 44 17.42 7.85 9.46
N SER A 45 16.28 7.20 9.72
CA SER A 45 16.07 6.36 10.92
C SER A 45 16.70 4.97 10.81
N GLY A 46 17.48 4.69 9.76
CA GLY A 46 18.13 3.40 9.53
C GLY A 46 17.23 2.33 8.89
N ILE A 47 16.01 2.69 8.48
CA ILE A 47 15.06 1.77 7.85
C ILE A 47 15.11 2.00 6.33
N THR A 48 15.66 1.04 5.60
CA THR A 48 15.63 1.04 4.13
C THR A 48 14.63 0.02 3.65
N LEU A 49 13.63 0.49 2.90
CA LEU A 49 12.62 -0.37 2.28
C LEU A 49 13.02 -0.69 0.84
N PRO A 50 12.86 -1.94 0.37
CA PRO A 50 13.03 -2.26 -1.04
C PRO A 50 11.93 -1.56 -1.87
N PRO A 51 12.26 -0.91 -3.00
CA PRO A 51 11.26 -0.22 -3.83
C PRO A 51 10.14 -1.14 -4.33
N SER A 52 10.45 -2.44 -4.52
CA SER A 52 9.50 -3.45 -5.04
C SER A 52 8.23 -3.57 -4.21
N ILE A 53 8.28 -3.27 -2.91
CA ILE A 53 7.10 -3.35 -2.03
C ILE A 53 5.93 -2.50 -2.53
N PHE A 54 6.21 -1.37 -3.20
CA PHE A 54 5.19 -0.47 -3.72
C PHE A 54 4.62 -0.91 -5.08
N GLU A 55 5.14 -1.98 -5.68
CA GLU A 55 4.68 -2.53 -6.96
C GLU A 55 4.19 -3.99 -6.82
N GLU A 56 4.52 -4.64 -5.70
CA GLU A 56 4.15 -6.02 -5.42
C GLU A 56 2.65 -6.23 -5.29
N VAL A 57 2.22 -7.42 -5.71
CA VAL A 57 0.84 -7.92 -5.60
C VAL A 57 0.86 -9.18 -4.76
N LEU A 58 0.16 -9.16 -3.63
CA LEU A 58 0.12 -10.24 -2.66
C LEU A 58 -1.29 -10.84 -2.61
N PRO A 59 -1.51 -12.05 -3.15
CA PRO A 59 -2.80 -12.72 -3.05
C PRO A 59 -3.08 -13.15 -1.61
N VAL A 60 -4.31 -12.94 -1.15
CA VAL A 60 -4.77 -13.33 0.18
C VAL A 60 -6.10 -14.08 0.06
N ASN A 61 -6.13 -15.26 0.67
CA ASN A 61 -7.34 -16.05 0.86
C ASN A 61 -7.60 -16.06 2.37
N MET A 62 -8.56 -15.25 2.85
CA MET A 62 -8.94 -15.26 4.26
C MET A 62 -9.82 -16.47 4.57
#